data_AF-E3ZQ70-F1
#
_entry.id   AF-E3ZQ70-F1
#
_cell.length_a   1.000
_cell.length_b   1.000
_cell.length_c   1.000
_cell.angle_alpha   90.00
_cell.angle_beta   90.00
_cell.angle_gamma   90.00
#
_symmetry.space_group_name_H-M   'P 1'
#
loop_
_entity.id
_entity.type
_entity.pdbx_description
1 polymer ?
#
loop_
_entity_poly.entity_id
_entity_poly.type
_entity_poly.pdbx_seq_one_letter_code
_entity_poly.pdbx_strand_id
1 'polypeptide(L)'
;MKAGNFLSFQEQYVFWRLTNYFLGVEKYRLIHLHEEKQELWLENTSQKKRPVIRIQMKELSWANVVERDVTHTMHVCENLRKQMGRLKLPLINIYI
;
A
#
# COMPACT_ATOMS: atom_id res chain seq x y z
N MET A 1 4.76 -10.15 25.77
CA MET A 1 5.60 -9.87 24.58
C MET A 1 5.06 -10.72 23.44
N LYS A 2 4.34 -10.15 22.47
CA LYS A 2 3.99 -10.91 21.25
C LYS A 2 5.26 -10.97 20.40
N ALA A 3 5.73 -12.18 20.09
CA ALA A 3 6.80 -12.36 19.12
C ALA A 3 6.41 -11.63 17.84
N GLY A 4 7.23 -10.69 17.39
CA GLY A 4 7.10 -10.15 16.04
C GLY A 4 7.33 -11.32 15.09
N ASN A 5 6.30 -11.72 14.35
CA ASN A 5 6.47 -12.69 13.29
C ASN A 5 7.45 -12.09 12.27
N PHE A 6 8.65 -12.68 12.17
CA PHE A 6 9.56 -12.35 11.10
C PHE A 6 8.95 -12.87 9.81
N LEU A 7 8.62 -11.95 8.90
CA LEU A 7 8.15 -12.28 7.57
C LEU A 7 9.21 -13.08 6.81
N SER A 8 8.76 -14.03 6.02
CA SER A 8 9.63 -14.91 5.24
C SER A 8 10.45 -14.11 4.23
N PHE A 9 11.63 -14.62 3.90
CA PHE A 9 12.47 -14.05 2.84
C PHE A 9 11.72 -13.96 1.49
N GLN A 10 10.80 -14.89 1.24
CA GLN A 10 9.99 -14.90 0.04
C GLN A 10 9.01 -13.72 -0.02
N GLU A 11 8.30 -13.42 1.07
CA GLU A 11 7.38 -12.27 1.15
C GLU A 11 8.14 -10.96 0.95
N GLN A 12 9.29 -10.81 1.62
CA GLN A 12 10.16 -9.64 1.44
C GLN A 12 10.64 -9.50 0.00
N TYR A 13 11.06 -10.60 -0.63
CA TYR A 13 11.46 -10.60 -2.03
C TYR A 13 10.31 -10.16 -2.95
N VAL A 14 9.10 -10.70 -2.76
CA VAL A 14 7.92 -10.32 -3.56
C VAL A 14 7.57 -8.85 -3.35
N PHE A 15 7.61 -8.36 -2.10
CA PHE A 15 7.37 -6.95 -1.78
C PHE A 15 8.32 -6.02 -2.52
N TRP A 16 9.63 -6.29 -2.44
CA TRP A 16 10.61 -5.45 -3.10
C TRP A 16 10.58 -5.61 -4.62
N ARG A 17 10.27 -6.79 -5.14
CA ARG A 17 10.14 -7.02 -6.59
C ARG A 17 8.95 -6.26 -7.18
N LEU A 18 7.79 -6.31 -6.54
CA LEU A 18 6.60 -5.56 -6.97
C LEU A 18 6.83 -4.06 -6.89
N THR A 19 7.44 -3.59 -5.80
CA THR A 19 7.81 -2.19 -5.63
C THR A 19 8.72 -1.70 -6.76
N ASN A 20 9.78 -2.45 -7.06
CA ASN A 20 10.69 -2.14 -8.18
C ASN A 20 9.97 -2.12 -9.53
N TYR A 21 9.03 -3.05 -9.77
CA TYR A 21 8.23 -3.06 -10.99
C TYR A 21 7.37 -1.78 -11.11
N PHE A 22 6.65 -1.41 -10.05
CA PHE A 22 5.78 -0.23 -10.10
C PHE A 22 6.57 1.07 -10.27
N LEU A 23 7.70 1.22 -9.57
CA LEU A 23 8.55 2.40 -9.69
C LEU A 23 9.27 2.47 -11.04
N GLY A 24 9.93 1.37 -11.46
CA GLY A 24 10.82 1.36 -12.61
C GLY A 24 10.10 1.20 -13.95
N VAL A 25 9.14 0.27 -14.02
CA VAL A 25 8.46 -0.11 -15.26
C VAL A 25 7.19 0.70 -15.45
N GLU A 26 6.29 0.68 -14.46
CA GLU A 26 4.99 1.37 -14.55
C GLU A 26 5.05 2.86 -14.20
N LYS A 27 6.24 3.37 -13.88
CA LYS A 27 6.52 4.80 -13.62
C LYS A 27 5.67 5.41 -12.51
N TYR A 28 5.35 4.62 -11.49
CA TYR A 28 4.80 5.16 -10.25
C TYR A 28 5.89 5.91 -9.46
N ARG A 29 5.44 6.85 -8.62
CA ARG A 29 6.26 7.62 -7.69
C ARG A 29 5.94 7.19 -6.28
N LEU A 30 6.96 7.02 -5.43
CA LEU A 30 6.79 6.81 -4.01
C LEU A 30 6.32 8.11 -3.35
N ILE A 31 5.18 8.07 -2.67
CA ILE A 31 4.64 9.23 -1.93
C ILE A 31 4.69 9.06 -0.41
N HIS A 32 4.77 7.82 0.07
CA HIS A 32 4.96 7.53 1.48
C HIS A 32 5.65 6.17 1.66
N LEU A 33 6.58 6.08 2.61
CA LEU A 33 7.22 4.86 3.07
C LEU A 33 7.17 4.85 4.60
N HIS A 34 6.61 3.78 5.17
CA HIS A 34 6.56 3.55 6.60
C HIS A 34 7.28 2.24 6.92
N GLU A 35 8.54 2.36 7.31
CA GLU A 35 9.44 1.20 7.50
C GLU A 35 8.93 0.23 8.57
N GLU A 36 8.51 0.75 9.73
CA GLU A 36 8.04 -0.11 10.85
C GLU A 36 6.78 -0.91 10.50
N LYS A 37 5.87 -0.33 9.72
CA LYS A 37 4.64 -0.99 9.25
C LYS A 37 4.84 -1.73 7.93
N GLN A 38 6.06 -1.68 7.39
CA GLN A 38 6.42 -2.22 6.08
C GLN A 38 5.39 -1.89 5.01
N GLU A 39 5.01 -0.62 4.97
CA GLU A 39 3.97 -0.08 4.13
C GLU A 39 4.56 0.98 3.20
N LEU A 40 4.13 0.97 1.95
CA LEU A 40 4.43 2.04 1.01
C LEU A 40 3.21 2.42 0.19
N TRP A 41 3.21 3.67 -0.24
CA TRP A 41 2.19 4.25 -1.09
C TRP A 41 2.85 4.80 -2.34
N LEU A 42 2.27 4.43 -3.47
CA LEU A 42 2.73 4.75 -4.80
C LEU A 42 1.64 5.50 -5.54
N GLU A 43 2.01 6.50 -6.32
CA GLU A 43 1.08 7.19 -7.21
C GLU A 43 1.56 7.23 -8.65
N ASN A 44 0.61 7.17 -9.58
CA ASN A 44 0.83 7.52 -10.96
C ASN A 44 -0.42 8.23 -11.48
N THR A 45 -0.38 9.56 -11.59
CA THR A 45 -1.54 10.36 -11.99
C THR A 45 -1.99 10.11 -13.42
N SER A 46 -1.12 9.56 -14.28
CA SER A 46 -1.44 9.15 -15.66
C SER A 46 -2.27 7.85 -15.70
N GLN A 47 -2.19 7.01 -14.67
CA GLN A 47 -2.95 5.77 -14.56
C GLN A 47 -4.37 6.04 -14.07
N LYS A 48 -5.36 6.03 -14.98
CA LYS A 48 -6.75 6.36 -14.63
C LYS A 48 -7.42 5.32 -13.72
N LYS A 49 -7.14 4.03 -13.93
CA LYS A 49 -7.81 2.92 -13.22
C LYS A 49 -7.22 2.63 -11.84
N ARG A 50 -5.91 2.87 -11.68
CA ARG A 50 -5.13 2.57 -10.47
C ARG A 50 -4.14 3.70 -10.17
N PRO A 51 -4.61 4.94 -9.96
CA PRO A 51 -3.73 6.08 -9.76
C PRO A 51 -2.94 6.01 -8.46
N VAL A 52 -3.43 5.23 -7.47
CA VAL A 52 -2.75 5.02 -6.20
C VAL A 52 -2.70 3.53 -5.90
N ILE A 53 -1.54 3.07 -5.44
CA ILE A 53 -1.31 1.70 -4.98
C ILE A 53 -0.69 1.78 -3.58
N ARG A 54 -1.26 1.03 -2.64
CA ARG A 54 -0.63 0.73 -1.36
C ARG A 54 -0.13 -0.70 -1.38
N ILE A 55 1.09 -0.92 -0.92
CA ILE A 55 1.65 -2.26 -0.69
C ILE A 55 2.04 -2.32 0.78
N GLN A 56 1.57 -3.34 1.49
CA GLN A 56 1.91 -3.55 2.89
C GLN A 56 2.24 -5.01 3.14
N MET A 57 3.39 -5.27 3.77
CA MET A 57 3.66 -6.60 4.33
C MET A 57 2.93 -6.74 5.66
N LYS A 58 1.90 -7.58 5.72
CA LYS A 58 1.05 -7.68 6.90
C LYS A 58 0.28 -8.99 6.94
N GLU A 59 0.44 -9.70 8.05
CA GLU A 59 -0.35 -10.88 8.36
C GLU A 59 -1.82 -10.49 8.61
N LEU A 60 -2.72 -11.06 7.80
CA LEU A 60 -4.16 -10.90 7.93
C LEU A 60 -4.77 -12.08 8.66
N SER A 61 -4.40 -12.26 9.93
CA SER A 61 -4.77 -13.45 10.70
C SER A 61 -6.28 -13.56 11.00
N TRP A 62 -7.02 -12.44 10.99
CA TRP A 62 -8.44 -12.39 11.35
C TRP A 62 -9.20 -11.29 10.56
N ALA A 63 -10.49 -11.50 10.31
CA ALA A 63 -11.34 -10.56 9.56
C ALA A 63 -11.37 -9.14 10.17
N ASN A 64 -11.39 -9.03 11.49
CA ASN A 64 -11.35 -7.76 12.21
C ASN A 64 -10.01 -7.01 12.09
N VAL A 65 -8.91 -7.68 11.72
CA VAL A 65 -7.64 -7.01 11.37
C VAL A 65 -7.75 -6.36 9.99
N VAL A 66 -8.34 -7.07 9.03
CA VAL A 66 -8.59 -6.58 7.68
C VAL A 66 -9.53 -5.38 7.70
N GLU A 67 -10.67 -5.49 8.41
CA GLU A 67 -11.68 -4.43 8.48
C GLU A 67 -11.13 -3.13 9.05
N ARG A 68 -10.37 -3.21 10.15
CA ARG A 68 -9.70 -2.05 10.75
C ARG A 68 -8.68 -1.42 9.81
N ASP A 69 -7.93 -2.25 9.09
CA ASP A 69 -6.94 -1.77 8.13
C ASP A 69 -7.58 -1.07 6.93
N VAL A 70 -8.63 -1.66 6.35
CA VAL A 70 -9.40 -1.05 5.27
C VAL A 70 -10.00 0.28 5.74
N THR A 71 -10.57 0.33 6.93
CA THR A 71 -11.15 1.57 7.49
C THR A 71 -10.10 2.66 7.62
N HIS A 72 -8.93 2.35 8.19
CA HIS A 72 -7.83 3.30 8.30
C HIS A 72 -7.32 3.75 6.92
N THR A 73 -7.15 2.80 6.00
CA THR A 73 -6.70 3.04 4.63
C THR A 73 -7.66 3.97 3.88
N MET A 74 -8.97 3.81 4.08
CA MET A 74 -9.98 4.69 3.48
C MET A 74 -9.89 6.13 4.01
N HIS A 75 -9.61 6.33 5.30
CA HIS A 75 -9.37 7.68 5.84
C HIS A 75 -8.12 8.33 5.23
N VAL A 76 -7.03 7.58 5.08
CA VAL A 76 -5.80 8.07 4.44
C VAL A 76 -6.07 8.39 2.96
N CYS A 77 -6.76 7.50 2.25
CA CYS A 77 -7.13 7.69 0.84
C CYS A 77 -8.01 8.93 0.63
N GLU A 78 -8.95 9.18 1.54
CA GLU A 78 -9.83 10.35 1.46
C GLU A 78 -9.05 11.66 1.64
N ASN A 79 -8.07 11.68 2.54
CA ASN A 79 -7.16 12.82 2.69
C ASN A 79 -6.32 13.03 1.43
N LEU A 80 -5.75 11.95 0.87
CA LEU A 80 -4.99 11.99 -0.37
C LEU A 80 -5.85 12.50 -1.54
N ARG A 81 -7.09 12.02 -1.66
CA ARG A 81 -8.06 12.45 -2.69
C ARG A 81 -8.29 13.96 -2.64
N LYS A 82 -8.49 14.50 -1.44
CA LYS A 82 -8.68 15.95 -1.22
C LYS A 82 -7.42 16.73 -1.61
N GLN A 83 -6.25 16.28 -1.19
CA GLN A 83 -4.96 16.91 -1.55
C GLN A 83 -4.71 16.91 -3.07
N MET A 84 -5.12 15.84 -3.76
CA MET A 84 -5.02 15.74 -5.23
C MET A 84 -6.11 16.52 -5.99
N GLY A 85 -7.08 17.15 -5.30
CA GLY A 85 -8.19 17.85 -5.92
C GLY A 85 -9.11 16.97 -6.77
N ARG A 86 -9.16 15.65 -6.49
CA ARG A 86 -9.91 14.68 -7.31
C ARG A 86 -11.28 14.41 -6.72
N LEU A 87 -12.31 14.33 -7.58
CA LEU A 87 -13.66 13.92 -7.14
C LEU A 87 -13.70 12.46 -6.68
N LYS A 88 -12.92 11.58 -7.33
CA LYS A 88 -12.79 10.16 -6.99
C LYS A 88 -11.33 9.75 -7.09
N LEU A 89 -10.89 8.87 -6.19
CA LEU A 89 -9.54 8.33 -6.19
C LEU A 89 -9.58 6.81 -5.99
N PRO A 90 -9.52 6.02 -7.07
CA PRO A 90 -9.36 4.58 -6.95
C PRO A 90 -8.01 4.24 -6.30
N LEU A 91 -8.06 3.37 -5.31
CA LEU A 91 -6.90 2.83 -4.61
C LEU A 91 -6.86 1.32 -4.78
N ILE A 92 -5.69 0.79 -5.14
CA ILE A 92 -5.41 -0.65 -5.05
C ILE A 92 -4.62 -0.90 -3.77
N ASN A 93 -5.12 -1.79 -2.93
CA ASN A 93 -4.47 -2.18 -1.69
C ASN A 93 -3.97 -3.61 -1.82
N ILE A 94 -2.65 -3.81 -1.73
CA ILE A 94 -1.97 -5.09 -1.90
C ILE A 94 -1.37 -5.48 -0.55
N TYR A 95 -1.81 -6.61 -0.03
CA TYR A 95 -1.21 -7.25 1.13
C TYR A 95 -0.25 -8.33 0.65
N ILE A 96 0.92 -8.36 1.27
CA ILE A 96 1.93 -9.40 1.10
C ILE A 96 2.12 -10.11 2.42
#